data_AF-A0A1Z9ULD7-F1
#
_entry.id   AF-A0A1Z9ULD7-F1
#
_cell.length_a   1.000
_cell.length_b   1.000
_cell.length_c   1.000
_cell.angle_alpha   90.00
_cell.angle_beta   90.00
_cell.angle_gamma   90.00
#
_symmetry.space_group_name_H-M   'P 1'
#
loop_
_entity.id
_entity.type
_entity.pdbx_description
1 polymer ?
#
loop_
_entity_poly.entity_id
_entity_poly.type
_entity_poly.pdbx_seq_one_letter_code
_entity_poly.pdbx_strand_id
1 'polypeptide(L)'
;MPVKVVKKKRRKKSKMYFGTPVQDAIIRYNESSNPVIKNRIYEEHIHAAFCKMAENLIHTFKFYYFDYPFEEVKHEVVSFMVMQIPKYQPDKGRAFSYFSIVGKNYLILNNNNNYKKMKIHDDVSRLDYKRNVFSESVTEAVDEFNSEFVNQMLDYWDNNLTNIFRRQKDILVADAVLELFRRRVNIENFNKKALYIMIREMTGSNTQHITRVVNQMKRYYFNMLEEYNKLGSIDTSNTGSIF
;
A
#
# COMPACT_ATOMS: atom_id res chain seq x y z
N MET A 1 48.13 -53.31 -8.15
CA MET A 1 47.19 -52.48 -8.95
C MET A 1 47.02 -51.13 -8.25
N PRO A 2 47.13 -49.98 -8.94
CA PRO A 2 46.98 -48.69 -8.29
C PRO A 2 45.51 -48.43 -7.91
N VAL A 3 45.28 -48.04 -6.66
CA VAL A 3 43.97 -47.75 -6.10
C VAL A 3 43.39 -46.49 -6.76
N LYS A 4 42.25 -46.62 -7.44
CA LYS A 4 41.53 -45.48 -8.03
C LYS A 4 41.04 -44.54 -6.92
N VAL A 5 41.66 -43.35 -6.83
CA VAL A 5 41.21 -42.28 -5.95
C VAL A 5 39.89 -41.71 -6.48
N VAL A 6 38.79 -42.01 -5.80
CA VAL A 6 37.46 -41.48 -6.14
C VAL A 6 37.41 -39.99 -5.79
N LYS A 7 37.53 -39.12 -6.80
CA LYS A 7 37.36 -37.66 -6.63
C LYS A 7 35.90 -37.35 -6.24
N LYS A 8 35.66 -36.93 -4.99
CA LYS A 8 34.33 -36.46 -4.53
C LYS A 8 33.85 -35.30 -5.40
N LYS A 9 32.62 -35.42 -5.95
CA LYS A 9 31.96 -34.32 -6.66
C LYS A 9 31.84 -33.11 -5.74
N ARG A 10 32.29 -31.95 -6.21
CA ARG A 10 32.23 -30.67 -5.46
C ARG A 10 30.77 -30.34 -5.14
N ARG A 11 30.46 -30.13 -3.86
CA ARG A 11 29.11 -29.73 -3.43
C ARG A 11 28.73 -28.39 -4.09
N LYS A 12 27.52 -28.30 -4.64
CA LYS A 12 26.98 -27.05 -5.19
C LYS A 12 26.96 -25.99 -4.07
N LYS A 13 27.49 -24.81 -4.34
CA LYS A 13 27.40 -23.68 -3.40
C LYS A 13 25.93 -23.31 -3.22
N SER A 14 25.50 -23.10 -1.98
CA SER A 14 24.15 -22.60 -1.69
C SER A 14 23.99 -21.20 -2.31
N LYS A 15 22.87 -20.96 -2.98
CA LYS A 15 22.51 -19.63 -3.51
C LYS A 15 21.93 -18.70 -2.44
N MET A 16 21.76 -19.20 -1.22
CA MET A 16 21.09 -18.50 -0.13
C MET A 16 22.05 -17.50 0.52
N TYR A 17 21.87 -16.22 0.21
CA TYR A 17 22.65 -15.10 0.76
C TYR A 17 22.22 -14.70 2.18
N PHE A 18 21.03 -15.14 2.60
CA PHE A 18 20.47 -14.86 3.92
C PHE A 18 19.84 -16.14 4.47
N GLY A 19 20.53 -16.77 5.42
CA GLY A 19 20.10 -18.02 6.04
C GLY A 19 20.38 -18.05 7.53
N THR A 20 20.38 -19.25 8.11
CA THR A 20 20.61 -19.46 9.55
C THR A 20 21.87 -18.75 10.09
N PRO A 21 23.03 -18.78 9.41
CA PRO A 21 24.23 -18.09 9.91
C PRO A 21 24.05 -16.58 10.11
N VAL A 22 23.27 -15.93 9.23
CA VAL A 22 22.96 -14.50 9.32
C VAL A 22 21.96 -14.25 10.44
N GLN A 23 20.95 -15.11 10.57
CA GLN A 23 19.99 -15.03 11.67
C GLN A 23 20.69 -15.15 13.03
N ASP A 24 21.58 -16.12 13.19
CA ASP A 24 22.34 -16.32 14.43
C ASP A 24 23.31 -15.16 14.68
N ALA A 25 23.87 -14.54 13.64
CA ALA A 25 24.67 -13.32 13.77
C ALA A 25 23.82 -12.14 14.27
N ILE A 26 22.58 -11.98 13.81
CA ILE A 26 21.67 -10.93 14.27
C ILE A 26 21.30 -11.14 15.74
N ILE A 27 21.08 -12.39 16.16
CA ILE A 27 20.82 -12.73 17.57
C ILE A 27 22.03 -12.35 18.43
N ARG A 28 23.23 -12.81 18.03
CA ARG A 28 24.49 -12.45 18.72
C ARG A 28 24.75 -10.95 18.75
N TYR A 29 24.39 -10.22 17.69
CA TYR A 29 24.50 -8.77 17.62
C TYR A 29 23.61 -8.09 18.68
N ASN A 30 22.38 -8.60 18.88
CA ASN A 30 21.45 -8.08 19.89
C ASN A 30 21.86 -8.44 21.33
N GLU A 31 22.42 -9.63 21.54
CA GLU A 31 22.89 -10.10 22.85
C GLU A 31 24.19 -9.41 23.30
N SER A 32 25.02 -8.97 22.36
CA SER A 32 26.25 -8.24 22.68
C SER A 32 25.94 -6.86 23.25
N SER A 33 26.64 -6.44 24.30
CA SER A 33 26.60 -5.07 24.83
C SER A 33 27.75 -4.19 24.34
N ASN A 34 28.85 -4.80 23.86
CA ASN A 34 30.06 -4.10 23.48
C ASN A 34 29.97 -3.57 22.03
N PRO A 35 30.12 -2.25 21.79
CA PRO A 35 30.04 -1.67 20.45
C PRO A 35 31.06 -2.23 19.45
N VAL A 36 32.28 -2.55 19.89
CA VAL A 36 33.34 -3.09 19.03
C VAL A 36 32.97 -4.48 18.52
N ILE A 37 32.42 -5.32 19.40
CA ILE A 37 31.96 -6.66 19.05
C ILE A 37 30.75 -6.58 18.12
N LYS A 38 29.80 -5.68 18.39
CA LYS A 38 28.67 -5.43 17.49
C LYS A 38 29.12 -5.04 16.09
N ASN A 39 30.04 -4.10 15.98
CA ASN A 39 30.50 -3.62 14.67
C ASN A 39 31.16 -4.77 13.89
N ARG A 40 31.99 -5.57 14.55
CA ARG A 40 32.62 -6.74 13.93
C ARG A 40 31.61 -7.79 13.46
N ILE A 41 30.61 -8.13 14.28
CA ILE A 41 29.54 -9.06 13.90
C ILE A 41 28.78 -8.52 12.68
N TYR A 42 28.50 -7.22 12.67
CA TYR A 42 27.79 -6.59 11.57
C TYR A 42 28.60 -6.66 10.26
N GLU A 43 29.84 -6.19 10.28
CA GLU A 43 30.72 -6.16 9.11
C GLU A 43 30.97 -7.57 8.55
N GLU A 44 31.28 -8.54 9.40
CA GLU A 44 31.68 -9.88 8.97
C GLU A 44 30.50 -10.78 8.56
N HIS A 45 29.31 -10.59 9.14
CA HIS A 45 28.23 -11.59 9.02
C HIS A 45 26.87 -11.04 8.58
N ILE A 46 26.59 -9.75 8.78
CA ILE A 46 25.26 -9.19 8.52
C ILE A 46 25.26 -8.29 7.28
N HIS A 47 26.29 -7.45 7.13
CA HIS A 47 26.35 -6.39 6.13
C HIS A 47 26.14 -6.90 4.70
N ALA A 48 26.90 -7.91 4.27
CA ALA A 48 26.80 -8.47 2.92
C ALA A 48 25.39 -9.04 2.62
N ALA A 49 24.76 -9.68 3.63
CA ALA A 49 23.43 -10.23 3.50
C ALA A 49 22.36 -9.13 3.39
N PHE A 50 22.50 -8.05 4.15
CA PHE A 50 21.62 -6.88 4.11
C PHE A 50 21.74 -6.13 2.78
N CYS A 51 22.96 -5.90 2.30
CA CYS A 51 23.20 -5.29 0.98
C CYS A 51 22.52 -6.09 -0.13
N LYS A 52 22.66 -7.42 -0.12
CA LYS A 52 22.02 -8.27 -1.13
C LYS A 52 20.50 -8.33 -0.98
N MET A 53 19.97 -8.26 0.24
CA MET A 53 18.53 -8.15 0.49
C MET A 53 17.97 -6.86 -0.09
N ALA A 54 18.59 -5.71 0.20
CA ALA A 54 18.15 -4.41 -0.30
C ALA A 54 18.13 -4.37 -1.83
N GLU A 55 19.22 -4.81 -2.48
CA GLU A 55 19.30 -4.93 -3.94
C GLU A 55 18.15 -5.79 -4.52
N ASN A 56 17.90 -6.97 -3.93
CA ASN A 56 16.84 -7.85 -4.40
C ASN A 56 15.45 -7.24 -4.20
N LEU A 57 15.20 -6.56 -3.08
CA LEU A 57 13.91 -5.91 -2.82
C LEU A 57 13.65 -4.80 -3.84
N ILE A 58 14.65 -3.95 -4.12
CA ILE A 58 14.55 -2.86 -5.09
C ILE A 58 14.21 -3.40 -6.48
N HIS A 59 14.99 -4.37 -6.98
CA HIS A 59 14.81 -4.88 -8.35
C HIS A 59 13.58 -5.77 -8.52
N THR A 60 13.26 -6.61 -7.53
CA THR A 60 12.10 -7.53 -7.63
C THR A 60 10.80 -6.75 -7.69
N PHE A 61 10.68 -5.69 -6.90
CA PHE A 61 9.46 -4.87 -6.83
C PHE A 61 9.52 -3.59 -7.67
N LYS A 62 10.64 -3.35 -8.37
CA LYS A 62 10.87 -2.22 -9.29
C LYS A 62 10.70 -0.84 -8.62
N PHE A 63 11.31 -0.66 -7.45
CA PHE A 63 11.29 0.63 -6.75
C PHE A 63 12.33 1.59 -7.33
N TYR A 64 11.97 2.27 -8.42
CA TYR A 64 12.88 3.13 -9.20
C TYR A 64 12.59 4.62 -9.08
N TYR A 65 11.57 5.02 -8.32
CA TYR A 65 11.24 6.43 -8.12
C TYR A 65 12.04 6.98 -6.93
N PHE A 66 13.32 7.24 -7.15
CA PHE A 66 14.24 7.89 -6.20
C PHE A 66 15.03 8.96 -6.93
N ASP A 67 15.33 10.05 -6.23
CA ASP A 67 16.01 11.23 -6.81
C ASP A 67 17.54 11.07 -6.88
N TYR A 68 18.06 9.94 -6.39
CA TYR A 68 19.49 9.66 -6.26
C TYR A 68 19.84 8.24 -6.76
N PRO A 69 21.14 7.96 -7.01
CA PRO A 69 21.58 6.70 -7.58
C PRO A 69 21.17 5.47 -6.79
N PHE A 70 21.01 4.35 -7.48
CA PHE A 70 20.65 3.05 -6.91
C PHE A 70 21.52 2.65 -5.70
N GLU A 71 22.83 2.91 -5.76
CA GLU A 71 23.75 2.58 -4.68
C GLU A 71 23.42 3.33 -3.38
N GLU A 72 23.04 4.61 -3.47
CA GLU A 72 22.63 5.41 -2.33
C GLU A 72 21.31 4.89 -1.73
N VAL A 73 20.32 4.57 -2.58
CA VAL A 73 19.06 3.94 -2.14
C VAL A 73 19.33 2.64 -1.41
N LYS A 74 20.25 1.81 -1.94
CA LYS A 74 20.63 0.55 -1.30
C LYS A 74 21.26 0.79 0.07
N HIS A 75 22.19 1.74 0.20
CA HIS A 75 22.83 2.07 1.47
C HIS A 75 21.85 2.63 2.51
N GLU A 76 20.89 3.44 2.07
CA GLU A 76 19.81 3.97 2.90
C GLU A 76 18.93 2.85 3.45
N VAL A 77 18.49 1.91 2.58
CA VAL A 77 17.67 0.77 3.00
C VAL A 77 18.44 -0.14 3.95
N VAL A 78 19.74 -0.36 3.72
CA VAL A 78 20.60 -1.12 4.64
C VAL A 78 20.69 -0.43 5.99
N SER A 79 20.92 0.87 6.01
CA SER A 79 20.98 1.68 7.24
C SER A 79 19.66 1.61 8.01
N PHE A 80 18.53 1.70 7.29
CA PHE A 80 17.21 1.52 7.87
C PHE A 80 17.03 0.13 8.50
N MET A 81 17.43 -0.93 7.81
CA MET A 81 17.35 -2.29 8.37
C MET A 81 18.22 -2.45 9.62
N VAL A 82 19.42 -1.84 9.65
CA VAL A 82 20.29 -1.85 10.84
C VAL A 82 19.61 -1.22 12.04
N MET A 83 18.93 -0.08 11.85
CA MET A 83 18.17 0.57 12.94
C MET A 83 17.03 -0.31 13.48
N GLN A 84 16.53 -1.28 12.70
CA GLN A 84 15.47 -2.20 13.14
C GLN A 84 16.02 -3.50 13.77
N ILE A 85 17.34 -3.75 13.73
CA ILE A 85 17.94 -4.96 14.33
C ILE A 85 17.56 -5.15 15.80
N PRO A 86 17.61 -4.13 16.69
CA PRO A 86 17.25 -4.29 18.10
C PRO A 86 15.80 -4.71 18.34
N LYS A 87 14.90 -4.48 17.37
CA LYS A 87 13.48 -4.82 17.47
C LYS A 87 13.17 -6.24 17.00
N TYR A 88 14.15 -6.94 16.43
CA TYR A 88 13.96 -8.31 15.97
C TYR A 88 13.85 -9.28 17.16
N GLN A 89 12.81 -10.12 17.12
CA GLN A 89 12.48 -11.09 18.15
C GLN A 89 12.45 -12.50 17.52
N PRO A 90 13.40 -13.40 17.88
CA PRO A 90 13.53 -14.72 17.24
C PRO A 90 12.32 -15.65 17.41
N ASP A 91 11.58 -15.50 18.50
CA ASP A 91 10.35 -16.24 18.82
C ASP A 91 9.20 -15.93 17.86
N LYS A 92 9.18 -14.74 17.25
CA LYS A 92 8.11 -14.29 16.34
C LYS A 92 8.34 -14.68 14.89
N GLY A 93 9.50 -15.24 14.56
CA GLY A 93 9.78 -15.77 13.22
C GLY A 93 11.20 -15.53 12.72
N ARG A 94 11.46 -15.97 11.48
CA ARG A 94 12.79 -15.89 10.85
C ARG A 94 13.19 -14.45 10.55
N ALA A 95 14.46 -14.13 10.79
CA ALA A 95 15.04 -12.81 10.52
C ALA A 95 14.83 -12.38 9.06
N PHE A 96 15.03 -13.30 8.11
CA PHE A 96 14.80 -13.03 6.70
C PHE A 96 13.39 -12.47 6.43
N SER A 97 12.36 -13.10 6.99
CA SER A 97 10.96 -12.67 6.81
C SER A 97 10.73 -11.29 7.43
N TYR A 98 11.25 -11.07 8.64
CA TYR A 98 11.14 -9.79 9.33
C TYR A 98 11.76 -8.64 8.53
N PHE A 99 13.04 -8.76 8.16
CA PHE A 99 13.75 -7.70 7.42
C PHE A 99 13.23 -7.52 6.00
N SER A 100 12.76 -8.58 5.33
CA SER A 100 12.13 -8.45 4.01
C SER A 100 10.85 -7.61 4.07
N ILE A 101 10.02 -7.79 5.11
CA ILE A 101 8.80 -7.00 5.30
C ILE A 101 9.16 -5.55 5.64
N VAL A 102 10.07 -5.37 6.59
CA VAL A 102 10.53 -4.05 7.06
C VAL A 102 11.14 -3.24 5.91
N GLY A 103 12.11 -3.79 5.19
CA GLY A 103 12.76 -3.12 4.06
C GLY A 103 11.80 -2.86 2.89
N LYS A 104 10.88 -3.80 2.61
CA LYS A 104 9.86 -3.58 1.57
C LYS A 104 8.91 -2.44 1.94
N ASN A 105 8.45 -2.37 3.18
CA ASN A 105 7.54 -1.31 3.62
C ASN A 105 8.19 0.08 3.53
N TYR A 106 9.48 0.17 3.89
CA TYR A 106 10.27 1.39 3.69
C TYR A 106 10.29 1.83 2.23
N LEU A 107 10.67 0.91 1.34
CA LEU A 107 10.75 1.19 -0.09
C LEU A 107 9.39 1.57 -0.70
N ILE A 108 8.30 0.91 -0.30
CA ILE A 108 6.94 1.28 -0.75
C ILE A 108 6.61 2.73 -0.37
N LEU A 109 6.89 3.11 0.88
CA LEU A 109 6.58 4.45 1.37
C LEU A 109 7.35 5.51 0.58
N ASN A 110 8.68 5.37 0.49
CA ASN A 110 9.53 6.36 -0.15
C ASN A 110 9.27 6.43 -1.66
N ASN A 111 9.16 5.29 -2.34
CA ASN A 111 8.86 5.24 -3.77
C ASN A 111 7.51 5.89 -4.11
N ASN A 112 6.46 5.64 -3.31
CA ASN A 112 5.15 6.27 -3.53
C ASN A 112 5.18 7.78 -3.27
N ASN A 113 5.90 8.23 -2.24
CA ASN A 113 6.05 9.64 -1.94
C ASN A 113 6.83 10.36 -3.05
N ASN A 114 7.93 9.79 -3.52
CA ASN A 114 8.73 10.34 -4.60
C ASN A 114 7.97 10.34 -5.93
N TYR A 115 7.23 9.27 -6.24
CA TYR A 115 6.36 9.24 -7.42
C TYR A 115 5.30 10.35 -7.41
N LYS A 116 4.69 10.62 -6.25
CA LYS A 116 3.76 11.75 -6.09
C LYS A 116 4.45 13.09 -6.31
N LYS A 117 5.64 13.31 -5.71
CA LYS A 117 6.43 14.52 -5.90
C LYS A 117 6.84 14.73 -7.37
N MET A 118 7.31 13.67 -8.02
CA MET A 118 7.66 13.68 -9.45
C MET A 118 6.45 14.10 -10.30
N LYS A 119 5.25 13.56 -10.04
CA LYS A 119 4.03 13.99 -10.73
C LYS A 119 3.70 15.46 -10.54
N ILE A 120 3.85 15.98 -9.31
CA ILE A 120 3.61 17.40 -9.02
C ILE A 120 4.65 18.27 -9.74
N HIS A 121 5.94 17.91 -9.69
CA HIS A 121 7.01 18.69 -10.33
C HIS A 121 7.03 18.59 -11.87
N ASP A 122 6.67 17.44 -12.45
CA ASP A 122 6.44 17.31 -13.90
C ASP A 122 5.29 18.22 -14.35
N ASP A 123 4.28 18.44 -13.50
CA ASP A 123 3.23 19.43 -13.74
C ASP A 123 3.78 20.87 -13.63
N VAL A 124 4.65 21.15 -12.65
CA VAL A 124 5.25 22.48 -12.45
C VAL A 124 6.17 22.90 -13.61
N SER A 125 6.94 21.97 -14.19
CA SER A 125 7.75 22.27 -15.38
C SER A 125 6.90 22.54 -16.64
N ARG A 126 5.65 22.04 -16.68
CA ARG A 126 4.64 22.43 -17.67
C ARG A 126 3.91 23.73 -17.32
N LEU A 127 3.85 24.09 -16.03
CA LEU A 127 3.19 25.31 -15.54
C LEU A 127 3.96 26.60 -15.88
N ASP A 128 5.28 26.55 -16.08
CA ASP A 128 6.06 27.76 -16.44
C ASP A 128 5.88 28.22 -17.90
N TYR A 129 5.41 27.35 -18.81
CA TYR A 129 5.04 27.76 -20.18
C TYR A 129 3.55 28.07 -20.34
N LYS A 130 2.73 27.81 -19.32
CA LYS A 130 1.29 28.04 -19.28
C LYS A 130 0.87 28.30 -17.83
N ARG A 131 1.18 29.49 -17.32
CA ARG A 131 0.41 30.09 -16.21
C ARG A 131 -0.97 30.44 -16.77
N ASN A 132 -1.76 29.38 -16.98
CA ASN A 132 -3.05 29.39 -17.64
C ASN A 132 -4.12 29.66 -16.58
N VAL A 133 -4.75 30.83 -16.66
CA VAL A 133 -6.02 31.15 -15.99
C VAL A 133 -7.12 30.08 -16.25
N PHE A 134 -6.90 29.21 -17.24
CA PHE A 134 -7.74 28.06 -17.61
C PHE A 134 -7.66 26.84 -16.67
N SER A 135 -6.59 26.63 -15.88
CA SER A 135 -6.46 25.42 -15.04
C SER A 135 -7.20 25.54 -13.72
N GLU A 136 -7.31 26.75 -13.18
CA GLU A 136 -8.06 27.05 -11.95
C GLU A 136 -9.56 26.82 -12.21
N SER A 137 -10.09 27.33 -13.32
CA SER A 137 -11.48 27.07 -13.76
C SER A 137 -11.78 25.60 -14.06
N VAL A 138 -10.79 24.81 -14.49
CA VAL A 138 -10.97 23.37 -14.76
C VAL A 138 -10.92 22.56 -13.47
N THR A 139 -10.12 22.96 -12.50
CA THR A 139 -10.04 22.29 -11.19
C THR A 139 -11.30 22.57 -10.38
N GLU A 140 -11.79 23.82 -10.39
CA GLU A 140 -13.09 24.19 -9.84
C GLU A 140 -14.23 23.42 -10.51
N ALA A 141 -14.26 23.35 -11.84
CA ALA A 141 -15.29 22.61 -12.57
C ALA A 141 -15.25 21.09 -12.32
N VAL A 142 -14.06 20.50 -12.14
CA VAL A 142 -13.90 19.07 -11.82
C VAL A 142 -14.32 18.78 -10.37
N ASP A 143 -13.98 19.66 -9.43
CA ASP A 143 -14.40 19.53 -8.04
C ASP A 143 -15.91 19.75 -7.89
N GLU A 144 -16.48 20.71 -8.62
CA GLU A 144 -17.91 20.96 -8.70
C GLU A 144 -18.65 19.76 -9.31
N PHE A 145 -18.21 19.25 -10.46
CA PHE A 145 -18.74 18.05 -11.11
C PHE A 145 -18.72 16.82 -10.19
N ASN A 146 -17.60 16.60 -9.48
CA ASN A 146 -17.50 15.50 -8.53
C ASN A 146 -18.40 15.70 -7.31
N SER A 147 -18.53 16.93 -6.82
CA SER A 147 -19.39 17.25 -5.67
C SER A 147 -20.87 17.03 -6.01
N GLU A 148 -21.28 17.44 -7.20
CA GLU A 148 -22.64 17.36 -7.71
C GLU A 148 -23.02 15.89 -7.98
N PHE A 149 -22.15 15.13 -8.64
CA PHE A 149 -22.33 13.69 -8.80
C PHE A 149 -22.52 12.96 -7.46
N VAL A 150 -21.67 13.27 -6.47
CA VAL A 150 -21.76 12.62 -5.16
C VAL A 150 -23.06 13.00 -4.44
N ASN A 151 -23.52 14.24 -4.56
CA ASN A 151 -24.79 14.67 -3.97
C ASN A 151 -25.98 13.94 -4.62
N GLN A 152 -26.04 13.90 -5.95
CA GLN A 152 -27.10 13.19 -6.67
C GLN A 152 -27.07 11.67 -6.41
N MET A 153 -25.88 11.09 -6.22
CA MET A 153 -25.72 9.69 -5.83
C MET A 153 -26.25 9.44 -4.41
N LEU A 154 -26.01 10.35 -3.47
CA LEU A 154 -26.57 10.27 -2.12
C LEU A 154 -28.10 10.36 -2.16
N ASP A 155 -28.67 11.27 -2.94
CA ASP A 155 -30.12 11.41 -3.12
C ASP A 155 -30.75 10.14 -3.73
N TYR A 156 -30.11 9.55 -4.74
CA TYR A 156 -30.54 8.27 -5.30
C TYR A 156 -30.59 7.18 -4.22
N TRP A 157 -29.56 7.09 -3.38
CA TRP A 157 -29.55 6.09 -2.32
C TRP A 157 -30.59 6.38 -1.26
N ASP A 158 -30.78 7.62 -0.82
CA ASP A 158 -31.80 7.96 0.18
C ASP A 158 -33.21 7.55 -0.28
N ASN A 159 -33.50 7.66 -1.58
CA ASN A 159 -34.77 7.23 -2.16
C ASN A 159 -34.89 5.70 -2.37
N ASN A 160 -33.77 4.99 -2.56
CA ASN A 160 -33.77 3.59 -3.03
C ASN A 160 -33.16 2.57 -2.06
N LEU A 161 -32.58 3.01 -0.94
CA LEU A 161 -31.79 2.15 -0.04
C LEU A 161 -32.58 0.94 0.45
N THR A 162 -33.78 1.16 0.94
CA THR A 162 -34.67 0.12 1.51
C THR A 162 -35.33 -0.75 0.43
N ASN A 163 -35.43 -0.25 -0.79
CA ASN A 163 -35.92 -1.00 -1.94
C ASN A 163 -34.87 -1.99 -2.46
N ILE A 164 -33.61 -1.55 -2.53
CA ILE A 164 -32.47 -2.34 -3.00
C ILE A 164 -32.00 -3.34 -1.93
N PHE A 165 -31.85 -2.88 -0.69
CA PHE A 165 -31.46 -3.72 0.44
C PHE A 165 -32.66 -4.01 1.33
N ARG A 166 -33.17 -5.25 1.25
CA ARG A 166 -34.34 -5.67 2.06
C ARG A 166 -34.00 -6.12 3.47
N ARG A 167 -32.74 -6.49 3.73
CA ARG A 167 -32.31 -7.00 5.04
C ARG A 167 -31.78 -5.86 5.89
N GLN A 168 -32.28 -5.72 7.12
CA GLN A 168 -31.84 -4.67 8.05
C GLN A 168 -30.32 -4.62 8.22
N LYS A 169 -29.66 -5.79 8.32
CA LYS A 169 -28.20 -5.85 8.43
C LYS A 169 -27.49 -5.28 7.20
N ASP A 170 -28.04 -5.49 6.00
CA ASP A 170 -27.47 -4.97 4.76
C ASP A 170 -27.66 -3.45 4.67
N ILE A 171 -28.86 -2.97 5.05
CA ILE A 171 -29.20 -1.54 5.12
C ILE A 171 -28.22 -0.82 6.03
N LEU A 172 -27.94 -1.33 7.25
CA LEU A 172 -27.01 -0.71 8.19
C LEU A 172 -25.59 -0.58 7.62
N VAL A 173 -25.13 -1.58 6.86
CA VAL A 173 -23.81 -1.51 6.22
C VAL A 173 -23.80 -0.49 5.09
N ALA A 174 -24.84 -0.47 4.26
CA ALA A 174 -24.94 0.49 3.17
C ALA A 174 -25.07 1.93 3.70
N ASP A 175 -25.87 2.16 4.73
CA ASP A 175 -26.02 3.46 5.40
C ASP A 175 -24.69 3.93 6.02
N ALA A 176 -23.95 3.04 6.69
CA ALA A 176 -22.61 3.38 7.21
C ALA A 176 -21.63 3.78 6.10
N VAL A 177 -21.73 3.17 4.90
CA VAL A 177 -20.93 3.58 3.74
C VAL A 177 -21.35 4.97 3.24
N LEU A 178 -22.66 5.22 3.13
CA LEU A 178 -23.19 6.52 2.71
C LEU A 178 -22.82 7.63 3.69
N GLU A 179 -22.81 7.35 4.98
CA GLU A 179 -22.39 8.30 6.02
C GLU A 179 -20.93 8.76 5.83
N LEU A 180 -20.04 7.87 5.36
CA LEU A 180 -18.68 8.27 4.99
C LEU A 180 -18.65 9.22 3.79
N PHE A 181 -19.54 9.02 2.81
CA PHE A 181 -19.67 9.94 1.67
C PHE A 181 -20.28 11.29 2.07
N ARG A 182 -21.23 11.30 3.02
CA ARG A 182 -21.79 12.54 3.59
C ARG A 182 -20.71 13.34 4.33
N ARG A 183 -19.84 12.66 5.08
CA ARG A 183 -18.74 13.29 5.85
C ARG A 183 -17.43 13.45 5.06
N ARG A 184 -17.44 13.24 3.74
CA ARG A 184 -16.23 13.18 2.88
C ARG A 184 -15.30 14.38 3.05
N VAL A 185 -15.85 15.57 3.26
CA VAL A 185 -15.09 16.83 3.43
C VAL A 185 -14.21 16.79 4.69
N ASN A 186 -14.64 16.05 5.71
CA ASN A 186 -13.92 15.92 6.99
C ASN A 186 -12.96 14.71 7.02
N ILE A 187 -12.84 13.97 5.91
CA ILE A 187 -11.96 12.79 5.81
C ILE A 187 -10.65 13.22 5.15
N GLU A 188 -9.65 13.55 5.97
CA GLU A 188 -8.31 13.93 5.47
C GLU A 188 -7.55 12.74 4.86
N ASN A 189 -7.89 11.49 5.21
CA ASN A 189 -7.15 10.30 4.78
C ASN A 189 -8.06 9.13 4.34
N PHE A 190 -8.07 8.86 3.04
CA PHE A 190 -8.82 7.75 2.42
C PHE A 190 -8.11 6.38 2.53
N ASN A 191 -7.50 6.07 3.67
CA ASN A 191 -6.88 4.77 3.89
C ASN A 191 -7.95 3.67 3.93
N LYS A 192 -7.94 2.77 2.93
CA LYS A 192 -8.88 1.65 2.80
C LYS A 192 -9.06 0.82 4.08
N LYS A 193 -8.00 0.61 4.85
CA LYS A 193 -8.06 -0.15 6.11
C LYS A 193 -8.78 0.64 7.21
N ALA A 194 -8.57 1.96 7.28
CA ALA A 194 -9.21 2.83 8.25
C ALA A 194 -10.71 2.97 7.96
N LEU A 195 -11.09 3.22 6.71
CA LEU A 195 -12.51 3.28 6.30
C LEU A 195 -13.24 1.97 6.57
N TYR A 196 -12.59 0.83 6.29
CA TYR A 196 -13.12 -0.49 6.61
C TYR A 196 -13.34 -0.68 8.12
N ILE A 197 -12.38 -0.28 8.97
CA ILE A 197 -12.53 -0.37 10.43
C ILE A 197 -13.69 0.50 10.90
N MET A 198 -13.83 1.71 10.36
CA MET A 198 -14.91 2.62 10.72
C MET A 198 -16.30 2.03 10.40
N ILE A 199 -16.49 1.47 9.20
CA ILE A 199 -17.74 0.77 8.83
C ILE A 199 -18.00 -0.40 9.76
N ARG A 200 -16.95 -1.16 10.11
CA ARG A 200 -17.07 -2.30 11.01
C ARG A 200 -17.48 -1.90 12.42
N GLU A 201 -16.92 -0.82 12.95
CA GLU A 201 -17.26 -0.28 14.26
C GLU A 201 -18.69 0.25 14.31
N MET A 202 -19.15 0.94 13.27
CA MET A 202 -20.53 1.44 13.17
C MET A 202 -21.57 0.32 13.09
N THR A 203 -21.24 -0.81 12.46
CA THR A 203 -22.24 -1.83 12.08
C THR A 203 -22.10 -3.17 12.80
N GLY A 204 -20.97 -3.43 13.45
CA GLY A 204 -20.62 -4.73 14.02
C GLY A 204 -20.48 -5.86 13.00
N SER A 205 -20.51 -5.56 11.69
CA SER A 205 -20.53 -6.57 10.63
C SER A 205 -19.16 -7.22 10.39
N ASN A 206 -19.16 -8.48 9.96
CA ASN A 206 -17.92 -9.18 9.60
C ASN A 206 -17.41 -8.77 8.20
N THR A 207 -16.15 -9.11 7.91
CA THR A 207 -15.48 -8.72 6.65
C THR A 207 -16.24 -9.18 5.40
N GLN A 208 -16.74 -10.41 5.40
CA GLN A 208 -17.43 -10.99 4.25
C GLN A 208 -18.74 -10.26 3.98
N HIS A 209 -19.48 -9.94 5.03
CA HIS A 209 -20.74 -9.24 4.95
C HIS A 209 -20.55 -7.82 4.40
N ILE A 210 -19.61 -7.06 4.95
CA ILE A 210 -19.26 -5.72 4.47
C ILE A 210 -18.84 -5.75 3.00
N THR A 211 -17.96 -6.69 2.64
CA THR A 211 -17.47 -6.84 1.27
C THR A 211 -18.60 -7.12 0.28
N ARG A 212 -19.57 -7.97 0.66
CA ARG A 212 -20.71 -8.30 -0.20
C ARG A 212 -21.59 -7.07 -0.48
N VAL A 213 -21.95 -6.32 0.57
CA VAL A 213 -22.81 -5.13 0.45
C VAL A 213 -22.11 -4.04 -0.37
N VAL A 214 -20.84 -3.74 -0.07
CA VAL A 214 -20.05 -2.74 -0.80
C VAL A 214 -19.90 -3.10 -2.29
N ASN A 215 -19.68 -4.37 -2.62
CA ASN A 215 -19.61 -4.81 -4.01
C ASN A 215 -20.94 -4.67 -4.75
N GLN A 216 -22.07 -4.83 -4.06
CA GLN A 216 -23.38 -4.58 -4.65
C GLN A 216 -23.57 -3.08 -4.91
N MET A 217 -23.30 -2.22 -3.93
CA MET A 217 -23.35 -0.75 -4.10
C MET A 217 -22.44 -0.28 -5.25
N LYS A 218 -21.24 -0.88 -5.38
CA LYS A 218 -20.29 -0.56 -6.45
C LYS A 218 -20.85 -0.78 -7.86
N ARG A 219 -21.75 -1.75 -8.06
CA ARG A 219 -22.39 -1.97 -9.37
C ARG A 219 -23.32 -0.80 -9.73
N TYR A 220 -24.14 -0.35 -8.79
CA TYR A 220 -24.98 0.82 -8.96
C TYR A 220 -24.15 2.09 -9.19
N TYR A 221 -23.04 2.24 -8.47
CA TYR A 221 -22.12 3.36 -8.67
C TYR A 221 -21.61 3.48 -10.11
N PHE A 222 -21.22 2.37 -10.74
CA PHE A 222 -20.75 2.41 -12.13
C PHE A 222 -21.86 2.82 -13.09
N ASN A 223 -23.09 2.32 -12.90
CA ASN A 223 -24.23 2.70 -13.73
C ASN A 223 -24.57 4.20 -13.58
N MET A 224 -24.63 4.70 -12.34
CA MET A 224 -24.85 6.12 -12.06
C MET A 224 -23.76 7.00 -12.68
N LEU A 225 -22.50 6.56 -12.63
CA LEU A 225 -21.39 7.30 -13.22
C LEU A 225 -21.49 7.36 -14.75
N GLU A 226 -21.88 6.26 -15.41
CA GLU A 226 -22.12 6.27 -16.84
C GLU A 226 -23.31 7.15 -17.23
N GLU A 227 -24.38 7.13 -16.45
CA GLU A 227 -25.57 7.97 -16.65
C GLU A 227 -25.22 9.45 -16.50
N TYR A 228 -24.56 9.81 -15.40
CA TYR A 228 -24.13 11.19 -15.12
C TYR A 228 -23.18 11.73 -16.19
N ASN A 229 -22.23 10.91 -16.67
CA ASN A 229 -21.35 11.30 -17.77
C ASN A 229 -22.07 11.54 -19.10
N LYS A 230 -23.23 10.90 -19.33
CA LYS A 230 -24.01 11.04 -20.57
C LYS A 230 -25.02 12.18 -20.50
N LEU A 231 -25.72 12.32 -19.37
CA LEU A 231 -26.87 13.20 -19.20
C LEU A 231 -26.59 14.44 -18.34
N GLY A 232 -25.49 14.43 -17.58
CA GLY A 232 -25.18 15.49 -16.59
C GLY A 232 -26.00 15.38 -15.29
N SER A 233 -26.85 14.36 -15.16
CA SER A 233 -27.66 14.10 -13.97
C SER A 233 -27.94 12.60 -13.79
N ILE A 234 -28.22 12.18 -12.56
CA ILE A 234 -28.67 10.83 -12.20
C ILE A 234 -30.19 10.84 -12.02
N ASP A 235 -30.91 9.86 -12.56
CA ASP A 235 -32.32 9.62 -12.24
C ASP A 235 -32.47 9.08 -10.82
N THR A 236 -32.80 9.97 -9.89
CA THR A 236 -32.97 9.67 -8.46
C THR A 236 -34.31 9.02 -8.12
N SER A 237 -35.23 8.91 -9.09
CA SER A 237 -36.62 8.51 -8.88
C SER A 237 -36.93 7.05 -9.20
N ASN A 238 -36.07 6.38 -9.96
CA ASN A 238 -36.44 5.14 -10.62
C ASN A 238 -35.98 3.88 -9.87
N THR A 239 -36.97 3.11 -9.41
CA THR A 239 -36.86 1.93 -8.53
C THR A 239 -36.39 0.61 -9.18
N GLY A 240 -35.69 0.68 -10.31
CA GLY A 240 -35.00 -0.48 -10.86
C GLY A 240 -35.66 -1.07 -12.09
N SER A 241 -35.06 -0.74 -13.22
CA SER A 241 -34.70 -1.70 -14.26
C SER A 241 -33.68 -1.04 -15.18
N ILE A 242 -32.43 -0.96 -14.73
CA ILE A 242 -31.32 -0.80 -15.66
C ILE A 242 -30.81 -2.22 -15.90
N PHE A 243 -31.39 -2.87 -16.91
CA PHE A 243 -30.86 -4.11 -17.48
C PHE A 243 -29.68 -3.78 -18.40
#